data_AF-A0A2E6FBS8-F1
#
_entry.id   AF-A0A2E6FBS8-F1
#
_cell.length_a   1.000
_cell.length_b   1.000
_cell.length_c   1.000
_cell.angle_alpha   90.00
_cell.angle_beta   90.00
_cell.angle_gamma   90.00
#
_symmetry.space_group_name_H-M   'P 1'
#
loop_
_entity.id
_entity.type
_entity.pdbx_description
1 polymer ?
#
loop_
_entity_poly.entity_id
_entity_poly.type
_entity_poly.pdbx_seq_one_letter_code
_entity_poly.pdbx_strand_id
1 'polypeptide(L)' 'MTEKTLTFQAAMEELELILGKLDSEEVNIDSLTVDLQRASELIEWCRSRLETTRVEVERIVTDLEES' A
#
# COMPACT_ATOMS: atom_id res chain seq x y z
N MET A 1 14.98 6.99 -17.10
CA MET A 1 13.78 7.28 -16.28
C MET A 1 13.32 5.94 -15.74
N THR A 2 13.74 5.59 -14.53
CA THR A 2 13.42 4.28 -13.94
C THR A 2 11.95 4.30 -13.58
N GLU A 3 11.15 3.52 -14.30
CA GLU A 3 9.74 3.27 -13.98
C GLU A 3 9.68 2.82 -12.52
N LYS A 4 9.20 3.70 -11.65
CA LYS A 4 9.16 3.45 -10.21
C LYS A 4 8.02 2.46 -9.98
N THR A 5 8.33 1.17 -10.12
CA THR A 5 7.41 0.10 -9.74
C THR A 5 7.03 0.35 -8.30
N LEU A 6 5.75 0.61 -8.03
CA LEU A 6 5.27 0.83 -6.67
C LEU A 6 5.55 -0.45 -5.87
N THR A 7 6.44 -0.36 -4.88
CA THR A 7 6.79 -1.48 -4.01
C THR A 7 5.99 -1.39 -2.72
N PHE A 8 5.80 -2.51 -2.03
CA PHE A 8 5.10 -2.53 -0.75
C PHE A 8 5.79 -1.61 0.27
N GLN A 9 7.12 -1.62 0.29
CA GLN A 9 7.90 -0.72 1.14
C GLN A 9 7.68 0.76 0.77
N ALA A 10 7.71 1.11 -0.52
CA ALA A 10 7.47 2.50 -0.94
C ALA A 10 6.05 2.98 -0.60
N ALA A 11 5.05 2.11 -0.75
CA ALA A 11 3.67 2.42 -0.36
C ALA A 11 3.53 2.65 1.15
N MET A 12 4.24 1.85 1.96
CA MET A 12 4.28 2.04 3.42
C MET A 12 4.99 3.33 3.84
N GLU A 13 6.14 3.64 3.24
CA GLU A 13 6.85 4.91 3.47
C GLU A 13 5.96 6.12 3.09
N GLU A 14 5.21 6.02 1.99
CA GLU A 14 4.28 7.08 1.58
C GLU A 14 3.12 7.24 2.56
N LEU A 15 2.57 6.16 3.10
CA LEU A 15 1.55 6.19 4.15
C LEU A 15 2.07 6.85 5.44
N GLU A 16 3.30 6.53 5.87
CA GLU A 16 3.92 7.17 7.03
C GLU A 16 4.12 8.67 6.84
N LEU A 17 4.52 9.09 5.62
CA LEU A 17 4.64 10.50 5.28
C LEU A 17 3.28 11.22 5.32
N ILE A 18 2.22 10.58 4.81
CA ILE A 18 0.86 11.11 4.90
C ILE A 18 0.44 11.27 6.36
N LEU A 19 0.67 10.26 7.21
CA LEU A 19 0.39 10.33 8.64
C LEU A 19 1.16 11.46 9.34
N GLY A 20 2.44 11.64 9.02
CA GLY A 20 3.24 12.73 9.57
C GLY A 20 2.75 14.12 9.17
N LYS A 21 2.20 14.27 7.96
CA LYS A 21 1.55 15.54 7.53
C LYS A 21 0.26 15.81 8.29
N LEU A 22 -0.54 14.76 8.55
CA LEU A 22 -1.81 14.87 9.26
C LEU A 22 -1.62 15.28 10.73
N ASP A 23 -0.49 14.95 11.34
CA ASP A 23 -0.14 15.30 12.72
C ASP A 23 0.57 16.68 12.84
N SER A 24 0.85 17.34 11.71
CA SER A 24 1.52 18.64 11.70
C SER A 24 0.54 19.78 12.04
N GLU A 25 0.97 20.84 12.73
CA GLU A 25 0.06 21.95 13.11
C GLU A 25 -0.41 22.83 11.92
N GLU A 26 0.19 22.68 10.74
CA GLU A 26 -0.13 23.46 9.53
C GLU A 26 -1.03 22.72 8.52
N VAL A 27 -1.94 21.83 8.97
CA VAL A 27 -2.79 21.09 8.03
C VAL A 27 -3.91 21.97 7.48
N ASN A 28 -3.90 22.19 6.17
CA ASN A 28 -5.04 22.75 5.45
C ASN A 28 -6.10 21.65 5.21
N ILE A 29 -7.37 21.95 5.41
CA ILE A 29 -8.48 20.99 5.27
C ILE A 29 -8.60 20.44 3.84
N ASP A 30 -8.20 21.25 2.84
CA ASP A 30 -8.17 20.83 1.44
C ASP A 30 -7.03 19.82 1.17
N SER A 31 -5.84 20.02 1.79
CA SER A 31 -4.73 19.08 1.65
C SER A 31 -4.99 17.76 2.39
N LEU A 32 -5.69 17.82 3.52
CA LEU A 32 -6.18 16.66 4.27
C LEU A 32 -6.99 15.71 3.40
N THR A 33 -7.92 16.26 2.61
CA THR A 33 -8.80 15.46 1.75
C THR A 33 -8.00 14.72 0.68
N VAL A 34 -7.02 15.40 0.07
CA VAL A 34 -6.13 14.81 -0.95
C VAL A 34 -5.24 13.73 -0.34
N ASP A 35 -4.63 14.00 0.81
CA ASP A 35 -3.76 13.06 1.52
C ASP A 35 -4.55 11.81 1.97
N LEU A 36 -5.79 11.98 2.46
CA LEU A 36 -6.68 10.85 2.79
C LEU A 36 -7.05 10.01 1.58
N GLN A 37 -7.38 10.65 0.46
CA GLN A 37 -7.74 9.95 -0.77
C GLN A 37 -6.55 9.13 -1.28
N ARG A 38 -5.35 9.70 -1.20
CA ARG A 38 -4.10 9.00 -1.53
C ARG A 38 -3.81 7.84 -0.60
N ALA A 39 -3.98 8.03 0.72
CA ALA A 39 -3.82 6.94 1.69
C ALA A 39 -4.79 5.77 1.41
N SER A 40 -6.04 6.08 1.04
CA SER A 40 -7.03 5.08 0.66
C SER A 40 -6.57 4.25 -0.56
N GLU A 41 -6.08 4.91 -1.61
CA GLU A 41 -5.52 4.23 -2.79
C GLU A 41 -4.36 3.29 -2.43
N LEU A 42 -3.43 3.76 -1.58
CA LEU A 42 -2.29 2.97 -1.14
C LEU A 42 -2.72 1.75 -0.32
N ILE A 43 -3.72 1.90 0.56
CA ILE A 43 -4.25 0.80 1.37
C ILE A 43 -4.90 -0.26 0.48
N GLU A 44 -5.73 0.15 -0.49
CA GLU A 44 -6.38 -0.78 -1.42
C GLU A 44 -5.35 -1.52 -2.28
N TRP A 45 -4.32 -0.80 -2.75
CA TRP A 45 -3.22 -1.42 -3.47
C TRP A 45 -2.47 -2.45 -2.60
N CYS A 46 -2.13 -2.10 -1.35
CA CYS A 46 -1.47 -3.01 -0.41
C CYS A 46 -2.30 -4.26 -0.14
N ARG A 47 -3.62 -4.11 0.04
CA ARG A 47 -4.56 -5.22 0.24
C ARG A 47 -4.59 -6.14 -0.97
N SER A 48 -4.71 -5.59 -2.18
CA SER A 48 -4.69 -6.37 -3.42
C SER A 48 -3.39 -7.18 -3.54
N ARG A 49 -2.24 -6.56 -3.24
CA ARG A 49 -0.92 -7.20 -3.26
C ARG A 49 -0.81 -8.35 -2.26
N LEU A 50 -1.35 -8.17 -1.05
CA LEU A 50 -1.40 -9.22 -0.02
C LEU A 50 -2.28 -10.39 -0.44
N GLU A 51 -3.45 -10.10 -1.04
CA GLU A 51 -4.36 -11.13 -1.54
C GLU A 51 -3.70 -11.95 -2.65
N THR A 52 -3.10 -11.30 -3.64
CA THR A 52 -2.35 -12.01 -4.71
C THR A 52 -1.23 -12.86 -4.12
N THR A 53 -0.50 -12.34 -3.14
CA THR A 53 0.59 -13.09 -2.49
C THR A 53 0.03 -14.31 -1.74
N ARG A 54 -1.11 -14.18 -1.06
CA ARG A 54 -1.79 -15.28 -0.37
C ARG A 54 -2.20 -16.38 -1.34
N VAL A 55 -2.86 -16.01 -2.44
CA VAL A 55 -3.31 -16.96 -3.47
C VAL A 55 -2.12 -17.73 -4.08
N GLU A 56 -1.02 -17.04 -4.37
CA GLU A 56 0.19 -17.71 -4.87
C GLU A 56 0.79 -18.67 -3.85
N VAL A 57 0.82 -18.31 -2.56
CA VAL A 57 1.30 -19.20 -1.50
C VAL A 57 0.39 -20.42 -1.37
N GLU A 58 -0.92 -20.25 -1.37
CA GLU A 58 -1.90 -21.34 -1.32
C GLU A 58 -1.71 -22.30 -2.49
N ARG A 59 -1.56 -21.77 -3.71
CA ARG A 59 -1.26 -22.57 -4.91
C ARG A 59 0.02 -23.40 -4.76
N ILE A 60 1.11 -22.79 -4.28
CA ILE A 60 2.38 -23.49 -4.07
C ILE A 60 2.23 -24.62 -3.06
N VAL A 61 1.49 -24.38 -1.97
CA VAL A 61 1.23 -25.39 -0.93
C VAL A 61 0.41 -26.55 -1.50
N THR A 62 -0.65 -26.27 -2.27
CA THR A 62 -1.45 -27.32 -2.94
C THR A 62 -0.61 -28.14 -3.92
N ASP A 63 0.22 -27.50 -4.75
CA ASP A 63 1.12 -28.20 -5.69
C ASP A 63 2.11 -29.13 -4.96
N LEU A 64 2.55 -28.75 -3.75
CA LEU A 64 3.42 -29.55 -2.88
C LEU A 64 2.70 -30.74 -2.24
N GLU A 65 1.40 -30.62 -1.93
CA GLU A 65 0.59 -31.69 -1.33
C GLU A 65 0.12 -32.73 -2.37
N GLU A 66 -0.02 -32.34 -3.64
CA GLU A 66 -0.37 -33.25 -4.75
C GLU A 66 0.84 -33.99 -5.37
N SER A 67 2.06 -33.73 -4.88
CA SER A 67 3.32 -34.35 -5.31
C SER A 67 3.82 -35.44 -4.35
#